data_AF-A0A7C3AQ08-F1
#
_entry.id   AF-A0A7C3AQ08-F1
#
_cell.length_a   1.000
_cell.length_b   1.000
_cell.length_c   1.000
_cell.angle_alpha   90.00
_cell.angle_beta   90.00
_cell.angle_gamma   90.00
#
_symmetry.space_group_name_H-M   'P 1'
#
loop_
_entity.id
_entity.type
_entity.pdbx_description
1 polymer ?
#
loop_
_entity_poly.entity_id
_entity_poly.type
_entity_poly.pdbx_seq_one_letter_code
_entity_poly.pdbx_strand_id
1 'polypeptide(L)' 'MENLVAEIIGTLILILLGDGVVAGVLLARSKAQGGGWIVITTGWALAVAVAVYAVGRI' A
#
# COMPACT_ATOMS: atom_id res chain seq x y z
N MET A 1 20.38 -7.32 -11.34
CA MET A 1 19.06 -7.98 -11.36
C MET A 1 18.39 -7.90 -10.00
N GLU A 2 19.14 -8.11 -8.90
CA GLU A 2 18.63 -8.03 -7.52
C GLU A 2 17.93 -6.69 -7.21
N ASN A 3 18.52 -5.54 -7.56
CA ASN A 3 17.88 -4.23 -7.37
C ASN A 3 16.55 -4.10 -8.14
N LEU A 4 16.47 -4.62 -9.36
CA LEU A 4 15.22 -4.58 -10.14
C LEU A 4 14.14 -5.43 -9.47
N VAL A 5 14.50 -6.60 -8.96
CA VAL A 5 13.57 -7.46 -8.22
C VAL A 5 13.12 -6.77 -6.94
N ALA A 6 14.03 -6.10 -6.20
CA ALA A 6 13.70 -5.32 -5.01
C ALA A 6 12.69 -4.20 -5.33
N GLU A 7 12.94 -3.40 -6.38
CA GLU A 7 12.03 -2.34 -6.82
C GLU A 7 10.65 -2.86 -7.23
N ILE A 8 10.60 -3.98 -7.98
CA ILE A 8 9.34 -4.62 -8.38
C ILE A 8 8.56 -5.10 -7.15
N ILE A 9 9.22 -5.78 -6.21
CA ILE A 9 8.56 -6.29 -5.01
C ILE A 9 8.12 -5.15 -4.09
N GLY A 10 8.96 -4.14 -3.90
CA GLY A 10 8.62 -2.95 -3.11
C GLY A 10 7.42 -2.20 -3.69
N THR A 11 7.39 -1.99 -5.00
CA THR A 11 6.27 -1.34 -5.69
C THR A 11 5.01 -2.20 -5.64
N LEU A 12 5.13 -3.53 -5.79
CA LEU A 12 4.00 -4.45 -5.66
C LEU A 12 3.36 -4.36 -4.27
N ILE A 13 4.17 -4.32 -3.20
CA ILE A 13 3.68 -4.14 -1.83
C ILE A 13 2.98 -2.79 -1.67
N LEU A 14 3.62 -1.72 -2.16
CA LEU A 14 3.08 -0.37 -2.06
C LEU A 14 1.70 -0.26 -2.73
N ILE A 15 1.58 -0.73 -3.97
CA ILE A 15 0.34 -0.65 -4.75
C ILE A 15 -0.72 -1.58 -4.16
N LEU A 16 -0.38 -2.84 -3.86
CA LEU A 16 -1.35 -3.80 -3.34
C LEU A 16 -2.00 -3.32 -2.03
N LEU A 17 -1.20 -2.77 -1.12
CA LEU A 17 -1.69 -2.26 0.15
C LEU A 17 -2.33 -0.88 0.02
N GLY A 18 -1.69 0.05 -0.69
CA GLY A 18 -2.17 1.42 -0.89
C GLY A 18 -3.50 1.47 -1.63
N ASP A 19 -3.56 0.86 -2.81
CA ASP A 19 -4.81 0.80 -3.60
C ASP A 19 -5.85 -0.09 -2.93
N GLY A 20 -5.42 -1.11 -2.17
CA GLY A 20 -6.31 -1.93 -1.34
C GLY A 20 -7.09 -1.10 -0.31
N VAL A 21 -6.45 -0.13 0.34
CA VAL A 21 -7.12 0.79 1.27
C VAL A 21 -8.04 1.76 0.54
N VAL A 22 -7.61 2.30 -0.61
CA VAL A 22 -8.48 3.15 -1.46
C VAL A 22 -9.73 2.38 -1.89
N ALA A 23 -9.55 1.14 -2.33
CA ALA A 23 -10.64 0.24 -2.68
C ALA A 23 -11.56 -0.02 -1.49
N GLY A 24 -10.97 -0.29 -0.32
CA GLY A 24 -11.68 -0.45 0.94
C GLY A 24 -12.50 0.77 1.34
N VAL A 25 -12.06 1.99 1.04
CA VAL A 25 -12.78 3.22 1.44
C VAL A 25 -13.81 3.66 0.40
N LEU A 26 -13.53 3.47 -0.88
CA LEU A 26 -14.33 4.03 -1.98
C LEU A 26 -15.30 3.06 -2.65
N LEU A 27 -15.03 1.75 -2.68
CA LEU A 27 -15.98 0.80 -3.28
C LEU A 27 -17.20 0.61 -2.40
N ALA A 28 -18.37 0.52 -3.04
CA ALA A 28 -19.60 0.19 -2.37
C ALA A 28 -19.55 -1.22 -1.76
N ARG A 29 -20.19 -1.38 -0.58
CA ARG A 29 -20.30 -2.65 0.16
C ARG A 29 -18.98 -3.18 0.74
N SER A 30 -17.93 -2.37 0.79
CA SER A 30 -16.77 -2.68 1.61
C SER A 30 -17.06 -2.37 3.09
N LYS A 31 -16.37 -3.05 4.01
CA LYS A 31 -16.52 -2.78 5.46
C LYS A 31 -15.86 -1.47 5.92
N ALA A 32 -15.02 -0.88 5.08
CA ALA A 32 -14.35 0.40 5.34
C ALA A 32 -14.94 1.56 4.54
N GLN A 33 -16.06 1.33 3.84
CA GLN A 33 -16.71 2.33 2.99
C GLN A 33 -16.99 3.60 3.78
N GLY A 34 -16.57 4.75 3.24
CA GLY A 34 -16.77 6.05 3.91
C GLY A 34 -15.78 6.36 5.02
N GLY A 35 -14.70 5.59 5.18
CA GLY A 35 -13.60 5.87 6.14
C GLY A 35 -12.86 7.19 5.89
N GLY A 36 -13.04 7.81 4.72
CA GLY A 36 -12.53 9.14 4.41
C GLY A 36 -11.01 9.20 4.21
N TRP A 37 -10.50 10.43 4.07
CA TRP A 37 -9.13 10.69 3.63
C TRP A 37 -8.06 10.28 4.66
N ILE A 38 -8.37 10.33 5.96
CA ILE A 38 -7.42 9.94 7.02
C ILE A 38 -7.08 8.45 6.95
N VAL A 39 -8.05 7.59 6.63
CA VAL A 39 -7.82 6.15 6.49
C VAL A 39 -6.96 5.87 5.27
N ILE A 40 -7.23 6.55 4.14
CA ILE A 40 -6.45 6.40 2.91
C ILE A 40 -5.00 6.82 3.13
N THR A 41 -4.77 8.01 3.67
CA THR A 41 -3.41 8.54 3.88
C THR A 41 -2.61 7.73 4.89
N THR A 42 -3.24 7.29 5.99
CA THR A 42 -2.59 6.41 6.96
C THR A 42 -2.27 5.05 6.34
N GLY A 43 -3.19 4.48 5.55
CA GLY A 43 -2.97 3.23 4.84
C GLY A 43 -1.80 3.28 3.86
N TRP A 44 -1.69 4.36 3.09
CA TRP A 44 -0.56 4.59 2.17
C TRP A 44 0.77 4.78 2.90
N ALA A 45 0.79 5.54 4.00
CA ALA A 45 2.01 5.72 4.80
C ALA A 45 2.52 4.38 5.37
N LEU A 46 1.61 3.53 5.84
CA LEU A 46 1.95 2.18 6.31
C LEU A 46 2.41 1.28 5.14
N ALA A 47 1.78 1.36 3.98
CA ALA A 47 2.19 0.60 2.79
C ALA A 47 3.63 0.93 2.37
N VAL A 48 4.00 2.22 2.37
CA VAL A 48 5.38 2.67 2.13
C VAL A 48 6.34 2.12 3.18
N ALA A 49 5.99 2.22 4.48
CA ALA A 49 6.84 1.71 5.55
C ALA A 49 7.11 0.20 5.39
N VAL A 50 6.06 -0.59 5.11
CA VAL A 50 6.19 -2.03 4.88
C VAL A 50 7.08 -2.33 3.67
N ALA A 51 6.90 -1.63 2.55
CA ALA A 51 7.75 -1.80 1.38
C ALA A 51 9.24 -1.52 1.70
N VAL A 52 9.53 -0.42 2.40
CA VAL A 52 10.90 -0.05 2.79
C VAL A 52 11.52 -1.10 3.72
N TYR A 53 10.78 -1.59 4.73
CA TYR A 53 11.30 -2.64 5.61
C TYR A 53 11.49 -3.99 4.91
N ALA A 54 10.68 -4.27 3.87
CA ALA A 54 10.76 -5.53 3.14
C ALA A 54 11.96 -5.58 2.19
N VAL A 55 12.25 -4.50 1.45
CA VAL A 55 13.25 -4.53 0.35
C VAL A 55 14.33 -3.46 0.44
N GLY A 56 14.24 -2.50 1.35
CA GLY A 56 15.13 -1.31 1.36
C GLY A 56 16.60 -1.55 1.75
N ARG A 57 17.01 -2.80 1.99
CA ARG A 57 18.42 -3.18 2.26
C ARG A 57 19.08 -3.94 1.11
N ILE A 58 18.32 -4.21 0.04
CA ILE A 58 18.78 -4.87 -1.19
C ILE A 58 19.22 -3.78 -2.15
#